data_AF-A0A8H4P3X9-F1
#
_entry.id   AF-A0A8H4P3X9-F1
#
_cell.length_a   1.000
_cell.length_b   1.000
_cell.length_c   1.000
_cell.angle_alpha   90.00
_cell.angle_beta   90.00
_cell.angle_gamma   90.00
#
_symmetry.space_group_name_H-M   'P 1'
#
loop_
_entity.id
_entity.type
_entity.pdbx_description
1 polymer ?
#
loop_
_entity_poly.entity_id
_entity_poly.type
_entity_poly.pdbx_seq_one_letter_code
_entity_poly.pdbx_strand_id
1 'polypeptide(L)'
;MNAPPVVTVQGKGLKIDGEDRRGKGEQIKRGVYPFWVSLNDPFYLLKSEYCWDSNIPIEVAPELRAGTRFKSGCIGVHNGQVTAWIARYENNELRMTKDFEQYYPEFAQNIMTFGPNILDIYALGPNGQYYARWLDGSWYCKGSSLFIEAIRYIYDIGHTVIAISFGYGESYFISYQSPNGAIRRKWAFHGNYPMLSKFLTDRKNLSLTTSVYAVTLDPQHSTDYLLVFNDGQSNIPQHETNCSNKNARDAVKRWWVTTEARRKAAQA
;
A
#
# COMPACT_ATOMS: atom_id res chain seq x y z
N MET A 1 36.66 -35.80 -25.81
CA MET A 1 35.56 -36.17 -24.90
C MET A 1 34.70 -34.94 -24.76
N ASN A 2 33.56 -34.89 -25.46
CA ASN A 2 32.69 -33.72 -25.53
C ASN A 2 31.61 -33.82 -24.46
N ALA A 3 31.39 -32.73 -23.72
CA ALA A 3 30.35 -32.62 -22.71
C ALA A 3 28.94 -32.83 -23.33
N PRO A 4 27.98 -33.40 -22.57
CA PRO A 4 26.63 -33.59 -23.06
C PRO A 4 25.89 -32.24 -23.15
N PRO A 5 24.90 -32.12 -24.06
CA PRO A 5 24.16 -30.88 -24.26
C PRO A 5 23.26 -30.56 -23.06
N VAL A 6 23.29 -29.30 -22.64
CA VAL A 6 22.36 -28.72 -21.66
C VAL A 6 20.97 -28.70 -22.27
N VAL A 7 20.10 -29.60 -21.81
CA VAL A 7 18.66 -29.57 -22.11
C VAL A 7 18.04 -28.47 -21.27
N THR A 8 17.68 -27.35 -21.90
CA THR A 8 16.80 -26.34 -21.30
C THR A 8 15.41 -26.95 -21.17
N VAL A 9 15.02 -27.33 -19.95
CA VAL A 9 13.65 -27.74 -19.65
C VAL A 9 12.77 -26.48 -19.73
N GLN A 10 12.12 -26.28 -20.88
CA GLN A 10 10.89 -25.48 -20.94
C GLN A 10 9.80 -26.25 -20.18
N GLY A 11 9.72 -25.97 -18.88
CA GLY A 11 8.61 -26.43 -18.04
C GLY A 11 7.33 -25.73 -18.46
N LYS A 12 6.52 -26.39 -19.29
CA LYS A 12 5.10 -26.11 -19.45
C LYS A 12 4.41 -26.32 -18.10
N GLY A 13 4.14 -25.23 -17.38
CA GLY A 13 3.22 -25.19 -16.23
C GLY A 13 1.82 -24.81 -16.69
N LEU A 14 0.82 -25.55 -16.20
CA LEU A 14 -0.60 -25.40 -16.53
C LEU A 14 -1.16 -24.00 -16.18
N LYS A 15 -2.03 -23.53 -17.07
CA LYS A 15 -2.91 -22.35 -16.91
C LYS A 15 -3.94 -22.55 -15.80
N ILE A 16 -4.04 -21.56 -14.92
CA ILE A 16 -5.29 -21.15 -14.27
C ILE A 16 -5.33 -19.62 -14.41
N ASP A 17 -6.50 -19.06 -14.72
CA ASP A 17 -6.71 -17.72 -15.27
C ASP A 17 -6.15 -16.56 -14.41
N GLY A 18 -4.89 -16.21 -14.65
CA GLY A 18 -4.25 -14.98 -14.20
C GLY A 18 -3.40 -14.45 -15.36
N GLU A 19 -3.86 -13.41 -16.04
CA GLU A 19 -3.16 -12.84 -17.18
C GLU A 19 -1.80 -12.25 -16.77
N ASP A 20 -0.71 -12.96 -17.11
CA ASP A 20 0.65 -12.43 -17.14
C ASP A 20 0.72 -11.34 -18.22
N ARG A 21 0.64 -10.06 -17.80
CA ARG A 21 0.82 -8.91 -18.68
C ARG A 21 2.02 -8.09 -18.22
N ARG A 22 3.18 -8.46 -18.77
CA ARG A 22 4.39 -7.62 -18.80
C ARG A 22 4.10 -6.29 -19.48
N GLY A 23 3.94 -5.23 -18.70
CA GLY A 23 3.99 -3.85 -19.21
C GLY A 23 5.37 -3.58 -19.80
N LYS A 24 5.44 -2.95 -20.99
CA LYS A 24 6.73 -2.55 -21.58
C LYS A 24 7.41 -1.52 -20.67
N GLY A 25 8.63 -1.84 -20.27
CA GLY A 25 9.44 -1.00 -19.38
C GLY A 25 9.84 0.32 -20.01
N GLU A 26 9.14 1.39 -19.64
CA GLU A 26 9.73 2.71 -19.53
C GLU A 26 9.99 2.97 -18.03
N GLN A 27 11.17 3.50 -17.69
CA GLN A 27 11.46 3.93 -16.33
C GLN A 27 10.52 5.08 -15.96
N ILE A 28 9.44 4.76 -15.25
CA ILE A 28 8.50 5.74 -14.71
C ILE A 28 9.24 6.63 -13.72
N LYS A 29 9.28 7.95 -13.98
CA LYS A 29 9.83 8.94 -13.04
C LYS A 29 9.05 8.86 -11.73
N ARG A 30 9.70 8.32 -10.70
CA ARG A 30 9.16 8.13 -9.35
C ARG A 30 8.69 9.45 -8.74
N GLY A 31 7.50 9.45 -8.16
CA GLY A 31 7.29 10.21 -6.93
C GLY A 31 7.83 9.40 -5.76
N VAL A 32 8.85 9.89 -5.05
CA VAL A 32 9.19 9.34 -3.73
C VAL A 32 8.13 9.86 -2.79
N TYR A 33 7.16 9.01 -2.45
CA TYR A 33 6.13 9.38 -1.47
C TYR A 33 6.63 9.00 -0.07
N PRO A 34 6.90 9.98 0.80
CA PRO A 34 7.57 9.72 2.07
C PRO A 34 6.66 9.05 3.10
N PHE A 35 5.38 8.83 2.78
CA PHE A 35 4.35 8.38 3.70
C PHE A 35 3.92 6.95 3.44
N TRP A 36 3.79 6.17 4.51
CA TRP A 36 3.21 4.84 4.52
C TRP A 36 2.31 4.72 5.74
N VAL A 37 1.06 4.30 5.53
CA VAL A 37 0.07 4.17 6.58
C VAL A 37 -0.67 2.85 6.41
N SER A 38 -0.90 2.15 7.50
CA SER A 38 -1.73 0.94 7.55
C SER A 38 -2.44 0.92 8.88
N LEU A 39 -3.77 0.93 8.85
CA LEU A 39 -4.67 0.86 10.00
C LEU A 39 -5.53 -0.39 9.86
N ASN A 40 -5.62 -1.17 10.93
CA ASN A 40 -6.45 -2.35 11.01
C ASN A 40 -6.75 -2.61 12.49
N ASP A 41 -7.88 -2.10 12.99
CA ASP A 41 -8.13 -1.93 14.44
C ASP A 41 -7.83 -3.21 15.26
N PRO A 42 -7.11 -3.10 16.40
CA PRO A 42 -6.49 -1.90 17.00
C PRO A 42 -5.09 -1.57 16.49
N PHE A 43 -4.61 -2.26 15.46
CA PHE A 43 -3.22 -2.20 15.05
C PHE A 43 -2.96 -1.11 14.01
N TYR A 44 -1.75 -0.54 14.07
CA TYR A 44 -1.29 0.45 13.11
C TYR A 44 0.20 0.33 12.81
N LEU A 45 0.54 0.80 11.61
CA LEU A 45 1.90 1.06 11.15
C LEU A 45 1.89 2.41 10.43
N LEU A 46 2.60 3.39 10.99
CA LEU A 46 2.63 4.76 10.51
C LEU A 46 4.09 5.15 10.21
N LYS A 47 4.35 5.72 9.05
CA LYS A 47 5.69 6.16 8.66
C LYS A 47 5.63 7.40 7.79
N SER A 48 6.46 8.37 8.13
CA SER A 48 6.83 9.50 7.29
C SER A 48 8.35 9.43 7.02
N GLU A 49 8.90 10.40 6.32
CA GLU A 49 10.36 10.56 6.19
C GLU A 49 11.04 10.85 7.53
N TYR A 50 10.32 11.47 8.48
CA TYR A 50 10.92 12.03 9.69
C TYR A 50 10.73 11.15 10.93
N CYS A 51 9.69 10.34 10.97
CA CYS A 51 9.40 9.44 12.07
C CYS A 51 8.48 8.29 11.63
N TRP A 52 8.43 7.26 12.47
CA TRP A 52 7.48 6.16 12.34
C TRP A 52 6.96 5.78 13.72
N ASP A 53 5.80 5.14 13.76
CA ASP A 53 5.15 4.63 14.97
C ASP A 53 4.37 3.34 14.64
N SER A 54 4.31 2.41 15.60
CA SER A 54 3.53 1.17 15.48
C SER A 54 3.21 0.57 16.84
N ASN A 55 2.03 -0.01 16.96
CA ASN A 55 1.65 -0.83 18.12
C ASN A 55 1.62 -2.33 17.83
N ILE A 56 2.19 -2.80 16.72
CA ILE A 56 2.30 -4.24 16.45
C ILE A 56 3.07 -4.90 17.61
N PRO A 57 2.57 -6.03 18.17
CA PRO A 57 3.23 -6.72 19.27
C PRO A 57 4.63 -7.20 18.87
N ILE A 58 5.58 -7.14 19.81
CA ILE A 58 6.98 -7.53 19.55
C ILE A 58 7.10 -9.03 19.31
N GLU A 59 6.17 -9.81 19.85
CA GLU A 59 6.08 -11.26 19.66
C GLU A 59 5.67 -11.62 18.23
N VAL A 60 4.96 -10.71 17.55
CA VAL A 60 4.48 -10.88 16.17
C VAL A 60 5.49 -10.36 15.16
N ALA A 61 6.14 -9.23 15.48
CA ALA A 61 7.07 -8.56 14.58
C ALA A 61 8.27 -7.98 15.36
N PRO A 62 9.17 -8.82 15.90
CA PRO A 62 10.30 -8.37 16.70
C PRO A 62 11.21 -7.40 15.92
N GLU A 63 11.31 -7.61 14.61
CA GLU A 63 12.12 -6.81 13.70
C GLU A 63 11.55 -5.42 13.45
N LEU A 64 10.24 -5.21 13.63
CA LEU A 64 9.65 -3.87 13.49
C LEU A 64 9.99 -2.98 14.69
N ARG A 65 10.34 -3.52 15.86
CA ARG A 65 10.68 -2.73 17.06
C ARG A 65 12.18 -2.59 17.34
N ALA A 66 13.03 -3.33 16.64
CA ALA A 66 14.48 -3.36 16.88
C ALA A 66 15.26 -2.08 16.50
N GLY A 67 14.59 -0.91 16.46
CA GLY A 67 15.19 0.36 16.03
C GLY A 67 15.57 0.40 14.54
N THR A 68 15.28 -0.67 13.79
CA THR A 68 15.58 -0.74 12.36
C THR A 68 14.59 0.14 11.59
N ARG A 69 15.10 1.09 10.83
CA ARG A 69 14.27 1.96 10.00
C ARG A 69 13.67 1.17 8.84
N PHE A 70 12.36 1.28 8.65
CA PHE A 70 11.67 0.67 7.52
C PHE A 70 11.23 1.71 6.49
N LYS A 71 11.29 1.31 5.21
CA LYS A 71 10.90 2.10 4.04
C LYS A 71 9.40 2.07 3.81
N SER A 72 8.80 0.90 3.93
CA SER A 72 7.39 0.64 3.63
C SER A 72 6.89 -0.58 4.40
N GLY A 73 5.59 -0.65 4.64
CA GLY A 73 4.99 -1.83 5.27
C GLY A 73 3.47 -1.74 5.36
N CYS A 74 2.83 -2.89 5.52
CA CYS A 74 1.39 -2.98 5.80
C CYS A 74 1.06 -4.24 6.61
N ILE A 75 -0.12 -4.21 7.22
CA ILE A 75 -0.61 -5.25 8.13
C ILE A 75 -1.92 -5.86 7.63
N GLY A 76 -2.03 -7.17 7.83
CA GLY A 76 -3.25 -7.96 7.71
C GLY A 76 -3.67 -8.45 9.09
N VAL A 77 -4.92 -8.19 9.44
CA VAL A 77 -5.55 -8.66 10.68
C VAL A 77 -6.69 -9.59 10.30
N HIS A 78 -6.80 -10.70 11.02
CA HIS A 78 -7.91 -11.62 10.91
C HIS A 78 -8.40 -11.95 12.32
N ASN A 79 -9.71 -11.89 12.54
CA ASN A 79 -10.34 -12.14 13.84
C ASN A 79 -9.69 -11.34 15.00
N GLY A 80 -9.39 -10.06 14.77
CA GLY A 80 -8.82 -9.16 15.79
C GLY A 80 -7.35 -9.44 16.15
N GLN A 81 -6.65 -10.29 15.40
CA GLN A 81 -5.22 -10.58 15.59
C GLN A 81 -4.42 -10.23 14.34
N VAL A 82 -3.22 -9.66 14.52
CA VAL A 82 -2.26 -9.50 13.42
C VAL A 82 -1.85 -10.89 12.95
N THR A 83 -2.28 -11.24 11.73
CA THR A 83 -2.01 -12.55 11.12
C THR A 83 -0.92 -12.46 10.06
N ALA A 84 -0.81 -11.31 9.40
CA ALA A 84 0.22 -11.05 8.41
C ALA A 84 0.76 -9.64 8.57
N TRP A 85 2.07 -9.49 8.37
CA TRP A 85 2.69 -8.21 8.07
C TRP A 85 3.76 -8.43 7.02
N ILE A 86 4.04 -7.39 6.26
CA ILE A 86 5.13 -7.35 5.29
C ILE A 86 5.74 -5.96 5.31
N ALA A 87 7.06 -5.88 5.40
CA ALA A 87 7.79 -4.63 5.51
C ALA A 87 9.12 -4.69 4.75
N ARG A 88 9.45 -3.59 4.08
CA ARG A 88 10.76 -3.36 3.47
C ARG A 88 11.57 -2.45 4.38
N TYR A 89 12.80 -2.84 4.68
CA TYR A 89 13.72 -2.09 5.51
C TYR A 89 14.63 -1.16 4.69
N GLU A 90 15.29 -0.20 5.35
CA GLU A 90 16.19 0.74 4.67
C GLU A 90 17.34 0.05 3.94
N ASN A 91 17.82 -1.09 4.44
CA ASN A 91 18.80 -1.97 3.78
C ASN A 91 18.25 -2.74 2.56
N ASN A 92 17.01 -2.44 2.13
CA ASN A 92 16.23 -3.11 1.08
C ASN A 92 15.77 -4.54 1.39
N GLU A 93 16.03 -5.06 2.59
CA GLU A 93 15.55 -6.37 3.01
C GLU A 93 14.02 -6.36 3.13
N LEU A 94 13.37 -7.39 2.59
CA LEU A 94 11.93 -7.62 2.74
C LEU A 94 11.74 -8.68 3.82
N ARG A 95 11.00 -8.35 4.88
CA ARG A 95 10.58 -9.31 5.90
C ARG A 95 9.06 -9.36 5.97
N MET A 96 8.55 -10.49 6.43
CA MET A 96 7.13 -10.75 6.59
C MET A 96 6.91 -11.80 7.67
N THR A 97 5.68 -11.95 8.15
CA THR A 97 5.31 -13.02 9.08
C THR A 97 5.74 -14.39 8.53
N LYS A 98 6.20 -15.30 9.40
CA LYS A 98 6.59 -16.67 9.01
C LYS A 98 5.51 -17.40 8.21
N ASP A 99 4.24 -17.23 8.61
CA ASP A 99 3.09 -17.89 8.00
C ASP A 99 2.40 -17.02 6.94
N PHE A 100 3.12 -16.06 6.34
CA PHE A 100 2.55 -15.14 5.34
C PHE A 100 1.86 -15.86 4.17
N GLU A 101 2.44 -16.97 3.70
CA GLU A 101 1.89 -17.81 2.63
C GLU A 101 0.53 -18.42 3.00
N GLN A 102 0.27 -18.70 4.27
CA GLN A 102 -1.03 -19.21 4.72
C GLN A 102 -2.16 -18.22 4.45
N TYR A 103 -1.88 -16.92 4.58
CA TYR A 103 -2.86 -15.85 4.44
C TYR A 103 -2.90 -15.25 3.03
N TYR A 104 -1.76 -15.21 2.34
CA TYR A 104 -1.62 -14.64 1.00
C TYR A 104 -0.77 -15.56 0.09
N PRO A 105 -1.24 -16.79 -0.23
CA PRO A 105 -0.44 -17.79 -0.94
C PRO A 105 0.01 -17.33 -2.32
N GLU A 106 -0.91 -16.74 -3.10
CA GLU A 106 -0.61 -16.21 -4.43
C GLU A 106 0.39 -15.03 -4.36
N PHE A 107 0.30 -14.18 -3.35
CA PHE A 107 1.24 -13.08 -3.19
C PHE A 107 2.63 -13.58 -2.79
N ALA A 108 2.71 -14.54 -1.87
CA ALA A 108 3.97 -15.19 -1.50
C ALA A 108 4.65 -15.83 -2.73
N GLN A 109 3.88 -16.53 -3.56
CA GLN A 109 4.38 -17.12 -4.81
C GLN A 109 4.91 -16.05 -5.78
N ASN A 110 4.20 -14.93 -5.94
CA ASN A 110 4.66 -13.83 -6.78
C ASN A 110 5.96 -13.20 -6.24
N ILE A 111 6.11 -13.03 -4.92
CA ILE A 111 7.35 -12.53 -4.32
C ILE A 111 8.52 -13.47 -4.63
N MET A 112 8.33 -14.79 -4.53
CA MET A 112 9.36 -15.78 -4.87
C MET A 112 9.71 -15.76 -6.37
N THR A 113 8.71 -15.53 -7.23
CA THR A 113 8.87 -15.59 -8.69
C THR A 113 9.58 -14.35 -9.25
N PHE A 114 9.17 -13.15 -8.84
CA PHE A 114 9.71 -11.87 -9.35
C PHE A 114 10.86 -11.34 -8.50
N GLY A 115 11.00 -11.84 -7.28
CA GLY A 115 12.10 -11.51 -6.37
C GLY A 115 11.72 -10.41 -5.37
N PRO A 116 12.09 -10.59 -4.09
CA PRO A 116 11.73 -9.65 -3.01
C PRO A 116 12.48 -8.32 -3.11
N ASN A 117 13.61 -8.25 -3.82
CA ASN A 117 14.45 -7.04 -3.89
C ASN A 117 13.87 -5.96 -4.80
N ILE A 118 12.95 -6.32 -5.69
CA ILE A 118 12.36 -5.42 -6.66
C ILE A 118 10.86 -5.19 -6.43
N LEU A 119 10.28 -5.67 -5.31
CA LEU A 119 8.91 -5.33 -4.92
C LEU A 119 8.81 -3.86 -4.49
N ASP A 120 7.95 -3.09 -5.13
CA ASP A 120 7.88 -1.63 -5.04
C ASP A 120 6.71 -1.16 -4.17
N ILE A 121 5.49 -1.47 -4.58
CA ILE A 121 4.26 -1.13 -3.84
C ILE A 121 3.52 -2.41 -3.50
N TYR A 122 2.94 -2.45 -2.30
CA TYR A 122 2.11 -3.57 -1.88
C TYR A 122 1.08 -3.14 -0.85
N ALA A 123 -0.09 -3.78 -0.88
CA ALA A 123 -1.15 -3.63 0.10
C ALA A 123 -1.79 -5.00 0.39
N LEU A 124 -2.14 -5.19 1.65
CA LEU A 124 -2.89 -6.35 2.13
C LEU A 124 -4.33 -5.93 2.41
N GLY A 125 -5.26 -6.84 2.14
CA GLY A 125 -6.69 -6.66 2.37
C GLY A 125 -7.33 -7.93 2.93
N PRO A 126 -8.58 -7.84 3.39
CA PRO A 126 -9.29 -8.97 3.98
C PRO A 126 -9.42 -10.13 2.99
N ASN A 127 -9.61 -11.36 3.49
CA ASN A 127 -9.86 -12.56 2.66
C ASN A 127 -8.78 -12.83 1.58
N GLY A 128 -7.52 -12.51 1.89
CA GLY A 128 -6.40 -12.72 0.96
C GLY A 128 -6.37 -11.74 -0.21
N GLN A 129 -7.12 -10.63 -0.15
CA GLN A 129 -7.02 -9.56 -1.15
C GLN A 129 -5.65 -8.90 -1.06
N TYR A 130 -5.04 -8.63 -2.20
CA TYR A 130 -3.76 -7.93 -2.23
C TYR A 130 -3.57 -7.17 -3.52
N TYR A 131 -2.64 -6.24 -3.48
CA TYR A 131 -2.05 -5.64 -4.66
C TYR A 131 -0.54 -5.60 -4.47
N ALA A 132 0.19 -5.86 -5.53
CA ALA A 132 1.63 -5.77 -5.56
C ALA A 132 2.12 -5.28 -6.92
N ARG A 133 3.15 -4.44 -6.90
CA ARG A 133 3.89 -4.01 -8.09
C ARG A 133 5.38 -4.16 -7.84
N TRP A 134 6.10 -4.52 -8.89
CA TRP A 134 7.56 -4.58 -8.93
C TRP A 134 8.17 -3.43 -9.74
N LEU A 135 9.48 -3.20 -9.53
CA LEU A 135 10.24 -2.10 -10.13
C LEU A 135 10.35 -2.18 -11.67
N ASP A 136 10.12 -3.36 -12.25
CA ASP A 136 10.03 -3.55 -13.69
C ASP A 136 8.65 -3.16 -14.28
N GLY A 137 7.72 -2.74 -13.42
CA GLY A 137 6.36 -2.36 -13.79
C GLY A 137 5.36 -3.52 -13.79
N SER A 138 5.81 -4.76 -13.60
CA SER A 138 4.90 -5.90 -13.44
C SER A 138 4.07 -5.74 -12.17
N TRP A 139 2.82 -6.18 -12.22
CA TRP A 139 1.89 -6.05 -11.11
C TRP A 139 0.96 -7.25 -11.05
N TYR A 140 0.55 -7.59 -9.83
CA TYR A 140 -0.35 -8.68 -9.52
C TYR A 140 -1.33 -8.22 -8.46
N CYS A 141 -2.57 -8.68 -8.55
CA CYS A 141 -3.57 -8.36 -7.56
C CYS A 141 -4.64 -9.44 -7.44
N LYS A 142 -5.30 -9.44 -6.28
CA LYS A 142 -6.47 -10.25 -5.98
C LYS A 142 -7.48 -9.36 -5.24
N GLY A 143 -8.73 -9.37 -5.68
CA GLY A 143 -9.77 -8.52 -5.12
C GLY A 143 -11.11 -8.72 -5.83
N SER A 144 -12.07 -7.83 -5.55
CA SER A 144 -13.34 -7.80 -6.26
C SER A 144 -13.14 -7.54 -7.75
N SER A 145 -14.11 -7.93 -8.58
CA SER A 145 -14.07 -7.66 -10.04
C SER A 145 -13.91 -6.17 -10.34
N LEU A 146 -14.65 -5.32 -9.62
CA LEU A 146 -14.56 -3.86 -9.72
C LEU A 146 -13.16 -3.33 -9.43
N PHE A 147 -12.50 -3.88 -8.40
CA PHE A 147 -11.12 -3.53 -8.07
C PHE A 147 -10.15 -3.94 -9.18
N ILE A 148 -10.25 -5.18 -9.68
CA ILE A 148 -9.38 -5.69 -10.75
C ILE A 148 -9.57 -4.86 -12.03
N GLU A 149 -10.81 -4.55 -12.41
CA GLU A 149 -11.13 -3.68 -13.54
C GLU A 149 -10.57 -2.26 -13.35
N ALA A 150 -10.61 -1.73 -12.13
CA ALA A 150 -10.03 -0.43 -11.81
C ALA A 150 -8.51 -0.41 -12.02
N ILE A 151 -7.80 -1.45 -11.56
CA ILE A 151 -6.35 -1.58 -11.77
C ILE A 151 -6.03 -1.73 -13.26
N ARG A 152 -6.72 -2.63 -13.98
CA ARG A 152 -6.54 -2.82 -15.43
C ARG A 152 -6.70 -1.50 -16.18
N TYR A 153 -7.79 -0.79 -15.93
CA TYR A 153 -8.02 0.52 -16.53
C TYR A 153 -6.86 1.49 -16.29
N ILE A 154 -6.35 1.59 -15.06
CA ILE A 154 -5.22 2.49 -14.71
C ILE A 154 -3.99 2.17 -15.55
N TYR A 155 -3.64 0.89 -15.69
CA TYR A 155 -2.49 0.47 -16.49
C TYR A 155 -2.72 0.60 -18.00
N ASP A 156 -3.93 0.34 -18.49
CA ASP A 156 -4.28 0.47 -19.91
C ASP A 156 -4.16 1.92 -20.40
N ILE A 157 -4.42 2.91 -19.52
CA ILE A 157 -4.20 4.32 -19.82
C ILE A 157 -2.76 4.79 -19.53
N GLY A 158 -1.82 3.87 -19.29
CA GLY A 158 -0.41 4.16 -19.05
C GLY A 158 -0.12 4.85 -17.71
N HIS A 159 -1.01 4.73 -16.73
CA HIS A 159 -0.81 5.32 -15.40
C HIS A 159 -0.21 4.31 -14.43
N THR A 160 0.30 4.81 -13.31
CA THR A 160 1.07 4.05 -12.33
C THR A 160 0.42 4.21 -10.95
N VAL A 161 0.03 3.11 -10.29
CA VAL A 161 -0.50 3.17 -8.91
C VAL A 161 0.54 3.75 -7.96
N ILE A 162 0.17 4.57 -6.97
CA ILE A 162 1.14 5.13 -6.00
C ILE A 162 0.75 4.88 -4.56
N ALA A 163 -0.54 4.67 -4.29
CA ALA A 163 -1.04 4.25 -3.00
C ALA A 163 -2.32 3.45 -3.21
N ILE A 164 -2.53 2.45 -2.36
CA ILE A 164 -3.69 1.56 -2.45
C ILE A 164 -4.07 1.08 -1.06
N SER A 165 -5.37 0.94 -0.83
CA SER A 165 -5.88 0.33 0.39
C SER A 165 -7.18 -0.42 0.13
N PHE A 166 -7.32 -1.55 0.82
CA PHE A 166 -8.54 -2.34 0.93
C PHE A 166 -9.20 -2.06 2.28
N GLY A 167 -10.52 -1.96 2.28
CA GLY A 167 -11.32 -1.67 3.46
C GLY A 167 -12.49 -2.64 3.62
N TYR A 168 -13.37 -2.29 4.56
CA TYR A 168 -14.57 -3.01 4.93
C TYR A 168 -15.51 -3.18 3.73
N GLY A 169 -16.14 -4.35 3.62
CA GLY A 169 -17.19 -4.60 2.61
C GLY A 169 -16.71 -4.42 1.17
N GLU A 170 -15.55 -4.99 0.83
CA GLU A 170 -14.90 -4.91 -0.49
C GLU A 170 -14.51 -3.49 -0.93
N SER A 171 -14.55 -2.53 -0.01
CA SER A 171 -14.17 -1.15 -0.32
C SER A 171 -12.70 -1.08 -0.72
N TYR A 172 -12.39 -0.17 -1.64
CA TYR A 172 -11.01 0.12 -2.00
C TYR A 172 -10.79 1.59 -2.33
N PHE A 173 -9.56 2.02 -2.18
CA PHE A 173 -9.06 3.31 -2.68
C PHE A 173 -7.76 3.09 -3.44
N ILE A 174 -7.64 3.73 -4.61
CA ILE A 174 -6.43 3.72 -5.44
C ILE A 174 -6.06 5.16 -5.74
N SER A 175 -4.85 5.56 -5.38
CA SER A 175 -4.17 6.74 -5.90
C SER A 175 -3.23 6.32 -7.02
N TYR A 176 -3.22 7.02 -8.13
CA TYR A 176 -2.40 6.69 -9.29
C TYR A 176 -1.91 7.95 -10.02
N GLN A 177 -0.73 7.87 -10.60
CA GLN A 177 -0.03 8.96 -11.26
C GLN A 177 -0.04 8.76 -12.78
N SER A 178 -0.37 9.81 -13.52
CA SER A 178 -0.27 9.86 -14.98
C SER A 178 1.18 10.06 -15.46
N PRO A 179 1.49 9.78 -16.73
CA PRO A 179 2.82 10.01 -17.29
C PRO A 179 3.35 11.45 -17.14
N ASN A 180 2.44 12.44 -17.12
CA ASN A 180 2.80 13.85 -16.90
C ASN A 180 2.92 14.24 -15.41
N GLY A 181 2.85 13.27 -14.49
CA GLY A 181 3.06 13.46 -13.06
C GLY A 181 1.80 13.83 -12.26
N ALA A 182 0.65 14.06 -12.90
CA ALA A 182 -0.60 14.38 -12.20
C ALA A 182 -1.12 13.17 -11.41
N ILE A 183 -1.51 13.40 -10.16
CA ILE A 183 -2.03 12.35 -9.29
C ILE A 183 -3.56 12.38 -9.33
N ARG A 184 -4.14 11.20 -9.58
CA ARG A 184 -5.56 10.95 -9.69
C ARG A 184 -5.95 9.86 -8.70
N ARG A 185 -7.26 9.63 -8.57
CA ARG A 185 -7.82 8.66 -7.62
C ARG A 185 -9.01 7.91 -8.22
N LYS A 186 -9.20 6.68 -7.78
CA LYS A 186 -10.36 5.83 -8.08
C LYS A 186 -10.70 5.05 -6.83
N TRP A 187 -11.97 4.93 -6.50
CA TRP A 187 -12.43 4.27 -5.28
C TRP A 187 -13.81 3.66 -5.48
N ALA A 188 -14.13 2.65 -4.68
CA ALA A 188 -15.49 2.16 -4.48
C ALA A 188 -15.63 1.88 -2.98
N PHE A 189 -16.58 2.53 -2.31
CA PHE A 189 -16.77 2.36 -0.87
C PHE A 189 -18.05 1.61 -0.50
N HIS A 190 -18.94 1.32 -1.46
CA HIS A 190 -20.15 0.51 -1.21
C HIS A 190 -21.02 1.00 -0.04
N GLY A 191 -21.11 2.32 0.15
CA GLY A 191 -21.84 2.93 1.27
C GLY A 191 -21.05 3.05 2.58
N ASN A 192 -19.84 2.49 2.63
CA ASN A 192 -18.89 2.67 3.74
C ASN A 192 -18.11 3.98 3.60
N TYR A 193 -17.38 4.32 4.65
CA TYR A 193 -16.55 5.50 4.81
C TYR A 193 -17.26 6.80 4.39
N PRO A 194 -18.47 7.09 4.91
CA PRO A 194 -19.28 8.21 4.43
C PRO A 194 -18.59 9.56 4.60
N MET A 195 -17.81 9.74 5.67
CA MET A 195 -17.00 10.96 5.87
C MET A 195 -15.88 11.10 4.83
N LEU A 196 -15.22 10.00 4.47
CA LEU A 196 -14.22 10.01 3.40
C LEU A 196 -14.88 10.26 2.03
N SER A 197 -15.99 9.58 1.75
CA SER A 197 -16.77 9.82 0.52
C SER A 197 -17.13 11.29 0.42
N LYS A 198 -17.70 11.86 1.49
CA LYS A 198 -18.05 13.27 1.60
C LYS A 198 -16.82 14.16 1.39
N PHE A 199 -15.70 13.88 2.06
CA PHE A 199 -14.46 14.62 1.89
C PHE A 199 -13.97 14.64 0.44
N LEU A 200 -14.08 13.51 -0.27
CA LEU A 200 -13.67 13.35 -1.66
C LEU A 200 -14.65 13.99 -2.66
N THR A 201 -15.93 14.18 -2.28
CA THR A 201 -17.00 14.76 -3.13
C THR A 201 -17.30 16.24 -2.86
N ASP A 202 -17.29 16.69 -1.61
CA ASP A 202 -17.94 17.93 -1.15
C ASP A 202 -17.13 19.21 -1.35
N ARG A 203 -16.01 19.16 -2.07
CA ARG A 203 -15.16 20.34 -2.21
C ARG A 203 -15.23 20.85 -3.65
N LYS A 204 -16.14 21.81 -3.90
CA LYS A 204 -16.25 22.61 -5.13
C LYS A 204 -14.93 23.24 -5.61
N ASN A 205 -13.89 23.31 -4.76
CA ASN A 205 -12.57 23.87 -5.06
C ASN A 205 -11.36 22.96 -4.75
N LEU A 206 -11.54 21.72 -4.26
CA LEU A 206 -10.45 20.71 -4.22
C LEU A 206 -10.53 19.88 -5.49
N SER A 207 -10.41 20.64 -6.58
CA SER A 207 -10.23 20.26 -7.97
C SER A 207 -9.40 18.97 -8.13
N LEU A 208 -9.36 18.45 -9.35
CA LEU A 208 -8.45 17.42 -9.86
C LEU A 208 -6.95 17.55 -9.42
N THR A 209 -6.59 18.59 -8.66
CA THR A 209 -5.31 18.89 -8.00
C THR A 209 -5.05 18.13 -6.70
N THR A 210 -6.06 17.58 -6.01
CA THR A 210 -5.82 16.89 -4.73
C THR A 210 -5.04 15.60 -4.94
N SER A 211 -3.78 15.61 -4.51
CA SER A 211 -2.86 14.50 -4.65
C SER A 211 -2.84 13.66 -3.38
N VAL A 212 -3.27 12.41 -3.44
CA VAL A 212 -3.21 11.49 -2.30
C VAL A 212 -1.91 10.69 -2.34
N TYR A 213 -1.08 10.82 -1.30
CA TYR A 213 0.23 10.19 -1.21
C TYR A 213 0.21 8.90 -0.40
N ALA A 214 -0.66 8.80 0.60
CA ALA A 214 -0.85 7.60 1.39
C ALA A 214 -2.30 7.49 1.84
N VAL A 215 -2.80 6.26 1.95
CA VAL A 215 -4.17 5.96 2.30
C VAL A 215 -4.24 4.63 3.04
N THR A 216 -5.10 4.55 4.03
CA THR A 216 -5.53 3.28 4.62
C THR A 216 -7.00 3.39 5.00
N LEU A 217 -7.74 2.35 4.67
CA LEU A 217 -9.08 2.05 5.11
C LEU A 217 -8.97 0.93 6.14
N ASP A 218 -9.69 1.00 7.24
CA ASP A 218 -9.72 -0.09 8.21
C ASP A 218 -10.65 -1.20 7.69
N PRO A 219 -10.16 -2.42 7.42
CA PRO A 219 -11.02 -3.50 6.96
C PRO A 219 -11.98 -4.05 8.04
N GLN A 220 -11.79 -3.69 9.32
CA GLN A 220 -12.68 -4.10 10.41
C GLN A 220 -13.83 -3.11 10.65
N HIS A 221 -13.64 -1.83 10.25
CA HIS A 221 -14.61 -0.76 10.52
C HIS A 221 -15.00 -0.03 9.25
N SER A 222 -16.30 0.06 9.00
CA SER A 222 -16.86 0.76 7.85
C SER A 222 -16.68 2.28 7.89
N THR A 223 -16.04 2.85 8.90
CA THR A 223 -15.91 4.30 9.08
C THR A 223 -14.46 4.78 9.16
N ASP A 224 -13.51 3.90 9.46
CA ASP A 224 -12.19 4.31 9.90
C ASP A 224 -11.19 4.36 8.75
N TYR A 225 -10.49 5.48 8.63
CA TYR A 225 -9.53 5.73 7.56
C TYR A 225 -8.48 6.76 7.98
N LEU A 226 -7.37 6.75 7.25
CA LEU A 226 -6.38 7.81 7.27
C LEU A 226 -5.92 8.09 5.83
N LEU A 227 -5.87 9.37 5.49
CA LEU A 227 -5.41 9.89 4.22
C LEU A 227 -4.29 10.89 4.47
N VAL A 228 -3.20 10.81 3.71
CA VAL A 228 -2.20 11.88 3.60
C VAL A 228 -2.27 12.42 2.18
N PHE A 229 -2.50 13.73 2.06
CA PHE A 229 -2.79 14.36 0.79
C PHE A 229 -2.18 15.75 0.68
N ASN A 230 -2.18 16.31 -0.52
CA ASN A 230 -1.94 17.71 -0.79
C ASN A 230 -3.15 18.27 -1.52
N ASP A 231 -3.67 19.41 -1.07
CA ASP A 231 -4.85 20.08 -1.62
C ASP A 231 -4.59 20.84 -2.94
N GLY A 232 -3.34 20.96 -3.35
CA GLY A 232 -2.88 21.75 -4.49
C GLY A 232 -2.80 23.25 -4.19
N GLN A 233 -3.15 23.68 -2.97
CA GLN A 233 -3.02 25.08 -2.53
C GLN A 233 -1.71 25.32 -1.80
N SER A 234 -1.22 24.31 -1.09
CA SER A 234 0.05 24.34 -0.37
C SER A 234 1.02 23.29 -0.91
N ASN A 235 2.33 23.52 -0.82
CA ASN A 235 3.32 22.46 -1.05
C ASN A 235 3.51 21.57 0.19
N ILE A 236 2.60 21.64 1.16
CA ILE A 236 2.72 20.99 2.46
C ILE A 236 1.70 19.85 2.51
N PRO A 237 2.14 18.60 2.72
CA PRO A 237 1.24 17.49 2.96
C PRO A 237 0.35 17.77 4.18
N GLN A 238 -0.92 17.38 4.08
CA GLN A 238 -1.96 17.42 5.10
C GLN A 238 -2.45 15.99 5.38
N HIS A 239 -3.21 15.82 6.46
CA HIS A 239 -3.88 14.55 6.74
C HIS A 239 -5.37 14.75 7.03
N GLU A 240 -6.17 13.76 6.66
CA GLU A 240 -7.58 13.64 7.00
C GLU A 240 -7.77 12.24 7.59
N THR A 241 -8.47 12.13 8.72
CA THR A 241 -8.66 10.85 9.39
C THR A 241 -9.99 10.79 10.10
N ASN A 242 -10.60 9.62 10.07
CA ASN A 242 -11.60 9.20 11.03
C ASN A 242 -11.11 7.91 11.68
N CYS A 243 -11.03 7.86 12.99
CA CYS A 243 -10.54 6.69 13.71
C CYS A 243 -11.29 6.57 15.03
N SER A 244 -12.13 5.54 15.13
CA SER A 244 -12.96 5.21 16.27
C SER A 244 -12.09 4.82 17.48
N ASN A 245 -11.05 4.01 17.25
CA ASN A 245 -10.12 3.59 18.28
C ASN A 245 -9.29 4.75 18.83
N LYS A 246 -9.41 4.99 20.13
CA LYS A 246 -8.72 6.10 20.81
C LYS A 246 -7.19 5.99 20.70
N ASN A 247 -6.63 4.80 20.87
CA ASN A 247 -5.18 4.61 20.90
C ASN A 247 -4.57 4.83 19.51
N ALA A 248 -5.20 4.29 18.46
CA ALA A 248 -4.77 4.51 17.09
C ALA A 248 -4.94 5.99 16.70
N ARG A 249 -6.07 6.63 17.04
CA ARG A 249 -6.29 8.06 16.81
C ARG A 249 -5.24 8.94 17.49
N ASP A 250 -4.92 8.66 18.74
CA ASP A 250 -3.90 9.43 19.48
C ASP A 250 -2.49 9.18 18.89
N ALA A 251 -2.20 7.98 18.40
CA ALA A 251 -0.96 7.67 17.69
C ALA A 251 -0.83 8.43 16.37
N VAL A 252 -1.87 8.45 15.54
CA VAL A 252 -1.91 9.23 14.28
C VAL A 252 -1.64 10.71 14.56
N LYS A 253 -2.28 11.29 15.58
CA LYS A 253 -2.04 12.68 15.99
C LYS A 253 -0.60 12.93 16.41
N ARG A 254 -0.04 12.09 17.29
CA ARG A 254 1.36 12.22 17.73
C ARG A 254 2.35 12.06 16.58
N TRP A 255 2.12 11.07 15.71
CA TRP A 255 2.94 10.82 14.53
C TRP A 255 2.95 12.02 13.58
N TRP A 256 1.78 12.62 13.34
CA TRP A 256 1.65 13.80 12.48
C TRP A 256 2.35 15.04 13.07
N VAL A 257 2.09 15.36 14.34
CA VAL A 257 2.74 16.49 15.04
C VAL A 257 4.26 16.33 15.01
N THR A 258 4.77 15.13 15.28
CA THR A 258 6.21 14.84 15.24
C THR A 258 6.77 15.01 13.82
N THR A 259 6.05 14.54 12.81
CA THR A 259 6.42 14.69 11.39
C THR A 259 6.54 16.17 11.02
N GLU A 260 5.55 16.99 11.38
CA GLU A 260 5.57 18.43 11.08
C GLU A 260 6.69 19.18 11.81
N ALA A 261 6.90 18.89 13.10
CA ALA A 261 7.95 19.52 13.89
C ALA A 261 9.34 19.24 13.31
N ARG A 262 9.63 17.98 12.98
CA ARG A 262 10.92 17.57 12.39
C ARG A 262 11.10 18.11 10.98
N ARG A 263 10.03 18.14 10.16
CA ARG A 263 10.07 18.76 8.83
C ARG A 263 10.41 20.24 8.91
N LYS A 264 9.79 20.99 9.83
CA LYS A 264 10.11 22.41 10.06
C LYS A 264 11.56 22.59 10.49
N ALA A 265 12.06 21.75 11.41
CA ALA A 265 13.44 21.80 11.86
C ALA A 265 14.46 21.47 10.76
N ALA A 266 14.14 20.58 9.82
CA ALA A 266 15.01 20.25 8.69
C ALA A 266 15.04 21.34 7.59
N GLN A 267 14.12 22.30 7.63
CA GLN A 267 14.01 23.41 6.68
C GLN A 267 14.54 24.74 7.24
N ALA A 268 14.87 24.78 8.53
CA ALA A 268 15.45 25.93 9.23
C ALA A 268 16.97 25.85 9.22
#